data_AF-A0A813E510-F1
#
_entry.id   AF-A0A813E510-F1
#
_cell.length_a   1.000
_cell.length_b   1.000
_cell.length_c   1.000
_cell.angle_alpha   90.00
_cell.angle_beta   90.00
_cell.angle_gamma   90.00
#
_symmetry.space_group_name_H-M   'P 1'
#
loop_
_entity.id
_entity.type
_entity.pdbx_description
1 polymer ?
#
loop_
_entity_poly.entity_id
_entity_poly.type
_entity_poly.pdbx_seq_one_letter_code
_entity_poly.pdbx_strand_id
1 'polypeptide(L)'
;MALGPHVTLRRTTQPRFIPLHPNLVHFSELLSKLEHVPARVDEIRRNRHSFLIYHAPSHSDLQALFGVLYAKLSGKHQRDLCLSLIERTEDRDVLVAYIHKTDKAVLVNAGIGLNLSDDVWVNRAMKLSTTPADCKADVVATMTALCKCSKSSMTTMLYDEHDKYVTLEYVDEATRELSDDQLRSLEFIIQQASSKNMTGFSLAFHRGKVQLKERRFARQSVEDNIHLITKKNAALHLQAMSEFRPEWSALPMEVFDRSLVGGHQGPLTIGDFFADKRLYSQTSLLIGGTSRYGKTELLKAQFFLLSLRLRGKDPVLGFVQTVDKLKVVQDHLSRGSCLLLDDIDPSDREQLIHSSHGIWKSLLAVASPADVRGRNSDASIASGVPRGITTNLESADEWISSITVKEVDQLAIRSRLCFVNVRERLWVRDEPPANSVRILQPVMTSTDAEAAMEAMLMR
;
A
#
# COMPACT_ATOMS: atom_id res chain seq x y z
N MET A 1 0.64 70.36 -4.83
CA MET A 1 0.75 69.01 -5.42
C MET A 1 0.42 68.01 -4.35
N ALA A 2 -0.80 67.46 -4.38
CA ALA A 2 -1.35 66.58 -3.36
C ALA A 2 -1.53 65.19 -3.96
N LEU A 3 -0.91 64.18 -3.35
CA LEU A 3 -1.14 62.76 -3.64
C LEU A 3 -2.37 62.30 -2.85
N GLY A 4 -3.40 61.83 -3.56
CA GLY A 4 -4.54 61.10 -2.99
C GLY A 4 -4.23 59.61 -2.77
N PRO A 5 -5.25 58.78 -2.46
CA PRO A 5 -5.61 58.47 -1.08
C PRO A 5 -5.09 57.11 -0.60
N HIS A 6 -4.87 57.05 0.71
CA HIS A 6 -4.68 55.80 1.46
C HIS A 6 -5.80 54.79 1.19
N VAL A 7 -5.45 53.65 0.62
CA VAL A 7 -6.27 52.44 0.67
C VAL A 7 -6.08 51.83 2.05
N THR A 8 -7.01 52.09 2.94
CA THR A 8 -7.12 51.38 4.23
C THR A 8 -7.62 49.97 3.95
N LEU A 9 -6.69 49.00 3.83
CA LEU A 9 -7.05 47.58 3.85
C LEU A 9 -7.69 47.28 5.21
N ARG A 10 -9.00 47.01 5.19
CA ARG A 10 -9.76 46.56 6.35
C ARG A 10 -9.04 45.35 6.96
N ARG A 11 -8.70 45.43 8.25
CA ARG A 11 -8.35 44.27 9.08
C ARG A 11 -9.50 43.26 8.98
N THR A 12 -9.31 42.21 8.19
CA THR A 12 -10.07 40.98 8.34
C THR A 12 -9.37 40.13 9.39
N THR A 13 -10.12 39.75 10.42
CA THR A 13 -9.70 38.83 11.47
C THR A 13 -9.17 37.53 10.86
N GLN A 14 -7.93 37.19 11.15
CA GLN A 14 -7.25 36.00 10.67
C GLN A 14 -7.89 34.71 11.22
N PRO A 15 -8.00 33.65 10.43
CA PRO A 15 -8.43 32.34 10.92
C PRO A 15 -7.32 31.67 11.72
N ARG A 16 -7.72 30.95 12.77
CA ARG A 16 -6.83 30.11 13.57
C ARG A 16 -6.90 28.66 13.12
N PHE A 17 -5.74 28.05 12.93
CA PHE A 17 -5.57 26.60 12.86
C PHE A 17 -5.67 26.01 14.26
N ILE A 18 -6.40 24.90 14.41
CA ILE A 18 -6.33 24.04 15.60
C ILE A 18 -5.78 22.69 15.12
N PRO A 19 -4.55 22.29 15.49
CA PRO A 19 -4.08 20.94 15.30
C PRO A 19 -4.95 19.97 16.11
N LEU A 20 -5.36 18.85 15.51
CA LEU A 20 -6.08 17.80 16.23
C LEU A 20 -5.15 17.18 17.27
N HIS A 21 -5.44 17.44 18.54
CA HIS A 21 -4.78 16.75 19.65
C HIS A 21 -5.16 15.25 19.60
N PRO A 22 -4.24 14.31 19.86
CA PRO A 22 -4.53 12.87 19.86
C PRO A 22 -5.52 12.42 20.94
N ASN A 23 -5.92 13.31 21.85
CA ASN A 23 -6.83 13.00 22.93
C ASN A 23 -8.18 13.68 22.65
N LEU A 24 -9.20 12.91 22.24
CA LEU A 24 -10.57 12.94 22.81
C LEU A 24 -11.66 12.24 21.97
N VAL A 25 -12.62 11.73 22.75
CA VAL A 25 -13.99 11.22 22.51
C VAL A 25 -14.13 9.82 21.88
N HIS A 26 -14.70 8.90 22.66
CA HIS A 26 -15.20 7.61 22.18
C HIS A 26 -16.34 7.83 21.16
N PHE A 27 -16.30 7.12 20.03
CA PHE A 27 -17.30 7.17 18.96
C PHE A 27 -18.77 7.10 19.45
N SER A 28 -19.01 6.39 20.56
CA SER A 28 -20.33 6.24 21.21
C SER A 28 -20.90 7.55 21.76
N GLU A 29 -20.06 8.45 22.30
CA GLU A 29 -20.48 9.75 22.85
C GLU A 29 -20.76 10.79 21.75
N LEU A 30 -20.32 10.51 20.52
CA LEU A 30 -20.59 11.34 19.35
C LEU A 30 -21.84 10.89 18.59
N LEU A 31 -22.09 9.57 18.52
CA LEU A 31 -23.35 9.04 17.98
C LEU A 31 -24.58 9.53 18.76
N SER A 32 -24.45 9.75 20.07
CA SER A 32 -25.53 10.34 20.89
C SER A 32 -25.83 11.81 20.57
N LYS A 33 -24.92 12.52 19.87
CA LYS A 33 -25.09 13.91 19.41
C LYS A 33 -25.61 14.02 17.96
N LEU A 34 -25.63 12.91 17.22
CA LEU A 34 -26.07 12.86 15.82
C LEU A 34 -27.48 12.25 15.73
N GLU A 35 -28.48 13.11 15.53
CA GLU A 35 -29.84 12.64 15.27
C GLU A 35 -29.95 12.12 13.83
N HIS A 36 -30.45 10.90 13.67
CA HIS A 36 -30.85 10.39 12.36
C HIS A 36 -32.06 11.17 11.85
N VAL A 37 -31.91 11.79 10.68
CA VAL A 37 -33.01 12.47 10.01
C VAL A 37 -33.29 11.72 8.71
N PRO A 38 -34.55 11.34 8.43
CA PRO A 38 -34.95 10.82 7.12
C PRO A 38 -34.47 11.73 6.00
N ALA A 39 -34.05 11.15 4.87
CA ALA A 39 -33.59 11.89 3.68
C ALA A 39 -34.73 12.64 2.94
N ARG A 40 -35.83 12.98 3.63
CA ARG A 40 -36.95 13.73 3.07
C ARG A 40 -36.63 15.22 3.12
N VAL A 41 -36.63 15.86 1.96
CA VAL A 41 -36.27 17.28 1.72
C VAL A 41 -36.90 18.24 2.74
N ASP A 42 -38.15 18.00 3.16
CA ASP A 42 -38.90 18.89 4.04
C ASP A 42 -38.45 18.87 5.51
N GLU A 43 -38.00 17.73 6.04
CA GLU A 43 -37.53 17.63 7.43
C GLU A 43 -36.13 18.22 7.59
N ILE A 44 -35.32 18.11 6.54
CA ILE A 44 -33.95 18.62 6.56
C ILE A 44 -33.86 20.15 6.41
N ARG A 45 -34.95 20.83 6.01
CA ARG A 45 -35.04 22.31 5.90
C ARG A 45 -34.96 23.05 7.24
N ARG A 46 -35.24 22.39 8.37
CA ARG A 46 -35.30 23.03 9.69
C ARG A 46 -33.91 23.23 10.33
N ASN A 47 -32.90 22.46 9.92
CA ASN A 47 -31.58 22.35 10.59
C ASN A 47 -30.52 23.34 10.06
N ARG A 48 -29.64 23.83 10.95
CA ARG A 48 -28.57 24.79 10.59
C ARG A 48 -27.32 24.17 9.98
N HIS A 49 -27.05 22.91 10.29
CA HIS A 49 -25.85 22.18 9.93
C HIS A 49 -26.25 20.79 9.43
N SER A 50 -25.63 20.30 8.36
CA SER A 50 -25.94 18.99 7.81
C SER A 50 -24.70 18.32 7.26
N PHE A 51 -24.56 17.02 7.49
CA PHE A 51 -23.62 16.17 6.77
C PHE A 51 -24.37 15.43 5.68
N LEU A 52 -23.85 15.42 4.47
CA LEU A 52 -24.33 14.62 3.35
C LEU A 52 -23.32 13.55 3.02
N ILE A 53 -23.77 12.31 2.87
CA ILE A 53 -22.93 11.18 2.44
C ILE A 53 -23.16 10.96 0.94
N TYR A 54 -22.09 11.02 0.16
CA TYR A 54 -22.08 10.74 -1.28
C TYR A 54 -21.43 9.39 -1.55
N HIS A 55 -21.93 8.67 -2.54
CA HIS A 55 -21.17 7.62 -3.23
C HIS A 55 -20.61 8.21 -4.51
N ALA A 56 -19.38 7.87 -4.86
CA ALA A 56 -18.73 8.28 -6.10
C ALA A 56 -18.03 7.07 -6.74
N PRO A 57 -17.74 7.07 -8.05
CA PRO A 57 -16.95 6.02 -8.68
C PRO A 57 -15.61 5.79 -7.93
N SER A 58 -15.13 4.55 -7.91
CA SER A 58 -13.83 4.22 -7.31
C SER A 58 -12.71 5.10 -7.88
N HIS A 59 -11.82 5.60 -7.02
CA HIS A 59 -10.69 6.45 -7.42
C HIS A 59 -11.10 7.82 -7.98
N SER A 60 -12.23 8.37 -7.52
CA SER A 60 -12.66 9.70 -7.93
C SER A 60 -11.66 10.77 -7.47
N ASP A 61 -11.39 11.74 -8.34
CA ASP A 61 -10.59 12.92 -7.99
C ASP A 61 -11.38 13.82 -7.03
N LEU A 62 -11.00 13.77 -5.75
CA LEU A 62 -11.61 14.57 -4.68
C LEU A 62 -11.53 16.07 -4.94
N GLN A 63 -10.48 16.54 -5.62
CA GLN A 63 -10.28 17.96 -5.93
C GLN A 63 -11.28 18.40 -7.00
N ALA A 64 -11.46 17.59 -8.05
CA ALA A 64 -12.45 17.83 -9.09
C ALA A 64 -13.87 17.82 -8.51
N LEU A 65 -14.20 16.83 -7.68
CA LEU A 65 -15.49 16.73 -7.00
C LEU A 65 -15.75 17.92 -6.08
N PHE A 66 -14.75 18.34 -5.29
CA PHE A 66 -14.84 19.53 -4.45
C PHE A 66 -15.12 20.76 -5.31
N GLY A 67 -14.37 20.97 -6.40
CA GLY A 67 -14.55 22.11 -7.30
C GLY A 67 -15.96 22.20 -7.88
N VAL A 68 -16.54 21.06 -8.28
CA VAL A 68 -17.91 21.01 -8.81
C VAL A 68 -18.95 21.34 -7.73
N LEU A 69 -18.82 20.75 -6.54
CA LEU A 69 -19.72 21.05 -5.41
C LEU A 69 -19.62 22.51 -4.98
N TYR A 70 -18.39 23.03 -4.94
CA TYR A 70 -18.07 24.39 -4.54
C TYR A 70 -18.65 25.43 -5.52
N ALA A 71 -18.52 25.20 -6.83
CA ALA A 71 -19.03 26.10 -7.86
C ALA A 71 -20.56 26.27 -7.82
N LYS A 72 -21.28 25.29 -7.26
CA LYS A 72 -22.74 25.34 -7.10
C LYS A 72 -23.18 26.06 -5.81
N LEU A 73 -22.29 26.32 -4.86
CA LEU A 73 -22.62 27.07 -3.66
C LEU A 73 -22.80 28.56 -3.98
N SER A 74 -23.84 29.19 -3.42
CA SER A 74 -24.09 30.61 -3.64
C SER A 74 -22.97 31.44 -3.00
N GLY A 75 -22.47 32.47 -3.69
CA GLY A 75 -21.29 33.26 -3.29
C GLY A 75 -21.36 33.94 -1.90
N LYS A 76 -22.50 33.89 -1.20
CA LYS A 76 -22.63 34.35 0.19
C LYS A 76 -22.15 33.33 1.23
N HIS A 77 -22.04 32.05 0.87
CA HIS A 77 -21.88 30.94 1.81
C HIS A 77 -20.88 29.87 1.36
N GLN A 78 -20.07 30.17 0.34
CA GLN A 78 -18.95 29.34 -0.13
C GLN A 78 -18.00 28.85 0.99
N ARG A 79 -17.93 29.59 2.10
CA ARG A 79 -16.90 29.52 3.15
C ARG A 79 -16.90 28.28 4.07
N ASP A 80 -17.86 27.36 3.94
CA ASP A 80 -18.05 26.29 4.94
C ASP A 80 -18.21 24.88 4.35
N LEU A 81 -17.90 24.67 3.06
CA LEU A 81 -17.92 23.32 2.50
C LEU A 81 -16.70 22.53 3.01
N CYS A 82 -16.96 21.39 3.65
CA CYS A 82 -15.92 20.45 3.99
C CYS A 82 -16.20 19.07 3.41
N LEU A 83 -15.29 18.51 2.62
CA LEU A 83 -15.41 17.21 1.98
C LEU A 83 -14.30 16.27 2.47
N SER A 84 -14.64 15.02 2.75
CA SER A 84 -13.68 13.98 3.13
C SER A 84 -14.06 12.62 2.55
N LEU A 85 -13.04 11.85 2.16
CA LEU A 85 -13.17 10.43 1.81
C LEU A 85 -13.22 9.60 3.08
N ILE A 86 -14.28 8.83 3.23
CA ILE A 86 -14.52 8.02 4.42
C ILE A 86 -14.26 6.56 4.13
N GLU A 87 -14.55 6.06 2.93
CA GLU A 87 -14.31 4.66 2.59
C GLU A 87 -13.98 4.54 1.11
N ARG A 88 -13.04 3.67 0.77
CA ARG A 88 -12.75 3.29 -0.60
C ARG A 88 -12.99 1.79 -0.75
N THR A 89 -13.86 1.44 -1.68
CA THR A 89 -14.18 0.06 -2.06
C THR A 89 -13.74 -0.18 -3.50
N GLU A 90 -13.80 -1.42 -3.97
CA GLU A 90 -13.44 -1.75 -5.36
C GLU A 90 -14.31 -1.01 -6.38
N ASP A 91 -15.59 -0.79 -6.06
CA ASP A 91 -16.56 -0.22 -7.01
C ASP A 91 -16.85 1.27 -6.76
N ARG A 92 -16.56 1.79 -5.57
CA ARG A 92 -16.98 3.15 -5.16
C ARG A 92 -16.15 3.77 -4.03
N ASP A 93 -16.09 5.09 -4.05
CA ASP A 93 -15.62 5.95 -2.97
C ASP A 93 -16.82 6.51 -2.19
N VAL A 94 -16.81 6.41 -0.86
CA VAL A 94 -17.82 7.00 0.02
C VAL A 94 -17.29 8.29 0.62
N LEU A 95 -17.95 9.40 0.33
CA LEU A 95 -17.55 10.73 0.73
C LEU A 95 -18.54 11.31 1.73
N VAL A 96 -18.07 12.19 2.61
CA VAL A 96 -18.94 13.00 3.47
C VAL A 96 -18.64 14.47 3.27
N ALA A 97 -19.69 15.24 2.99
CA ALA A 97 -19.63 16.69 2.95
C ALA A 97 -20.40 17.31 4.13
N TYR A 98 -19.78 18.26 4.82
CA TYR A 98 -20.47 19.15 5.75
C TYR A 98 -20.96 20.41 5.02
N ILE A 99 -22.20 20.80 5.29
CA ILE A 99 -22.91 21.90 4.61
C ILE A 99 -23.73 22.73 5.60
N HIS A 100 -23.71 24.05 5.42
CA HIS A 100 -24.50 25.02 6.18
C HIS A 100 -25.91 25.26 5.57
N LYS A 101 -26.89 25.60 6.43
CA LYS A 101 -28.37 25.65 6.18
C LYS A 101 -28.84 26.16 4.82
N THR A 102 -28.17 27.16 4.26
CA THR A 102 -28.64 28.02 3.17
C THR A 102 -28.44 27.43 1.77
N ASP A 103 -27.47 26.53 1.59
CA ASP A 103 -27.07 26.04 0.25
C ASP A 103 -27.46 24.58 0.00
N LYS A 104 -28.22 24.03 0.95
CA LYS A 104 -28.63 22.64 0.98
C LYS A 104 -29.51 22.23 -0.20
N ALA A 105 -30.47 23.09 -0.60
CA ALA A 105 -31.35 22.79 -1.73
C ALA A 105 -30.55 22.66 -3.02
N VAL A 106 -29.48 23.45 -3.17
CA VAL A 106 -28.62 23.42 -4.35
C VAL A 106 -27.76 22.17 -4.38
N LEU A 107 -27.24 21.72 -3.24
CA LEU A 107 -26.38 20.53 -3.16
C LEU A 107 -27.13 19.19 -3.12
N VAL A 108 -28.33 19.15 -2.52
CA VAL A 108 -29.22 17.97 -2.63
C VAL A 108 -29.70 17.81 -4.07
N ASN A 109 -30.02 18.91 -4.77
CA ASN A 109 -30.35 18.87 -6.20
C ASN A 109 -29.10 18.64 -7.08
N ALA A 110 -27.91 19.05 -6.64
CA ALA A 110 -26.66 18.70 -7.30
C ALA A 110 -26.44 17.17 -7.24
N GLY A 111 -26.68 16.53 -6.10
CA GLY A 111 -26.64 15.06 -5.97
C GLY A 111 -27.66 14.31 -6.85
N ILE A 112 -28.55 15.00 -7.57
CA ILE A 112 -29.50 14.44 -8.54
C ILE A 112 -29.16 14.92 -9.98
N GLY A 113 -28.25 15.88 -10.14
CA GLY A 113 -27.97 16.56 -11.41
C GLY A 113 -26.53 17.07 -11.50
N LEU A 114 -25.57 16.22 -11.16
CA LEU A 114 -24.15 16.59 -11.15
C LEU A 114 -23.47 16.47 -12.51
N ASN A 115 -24.07 15.85 -13.54
CA ASN A 115 -23.40 15.48 -14.81
C ASN A 115 -22.08 14.70 -14.66
N LEU A 116 -21.63 14.45 -13.43
CA LEU A 116 -20.96 13.23 -13.03
C LEU A 116 -21.98 12.13 -13.34
N SER A 117 -21.55 11.01 -13.93
CA SER A 117 -22.41 9.90 -14.36
C SER A 117 -23.50 9.56 -13.33
N ASP A 118 -24.56 8.86 -13.74
CA ASP A 118 -25.74 8.45 -12.96
C ASP A 118 -25.46 7.74 -11.59
N ASP A 119 -24.22 7.75 -11.11
CA ASP A 119 -23.63 6.98 -10.01
C ASP A 119 -23.28 7.82 -8.76
N VAL A 120 -23.50 9.14 -8.74
CA VAL A 120 -23.25 9.97 -7.54
C VAL A 120 -24.54 10.39 -6.88
N TRP A 121 -24.94 9.72 -5.78
CA TRP A 121 -26.16 10.04 -5.05
C TRP A 121 -25.94 10.27 -3.55
N VAL A 122 -26.84 11.07 -2.96
CA VAL A 122 -26.87 11.33 -1.52
C VAL A 122 -27.56 10.15 -0.82
N ASN A 123 -26.80 9.41 -0.02
CA ASN A 123 -27.33 8.24 0.71
C ASN A 123 -27.97 8.64 2.05
N ARG A 124 -27.40 9.65 2.72
CA ARG A 124 -27.80 9.98 4.11
C ARG A 124 -27.56 11.45 4.44
N ALA A 125 -28.44 12.00 5.28
CA ALA A 125 -28.26 13.29 5.93
C ALA A 125 -28.17 13.12 7.45
N MET A 126 -27.21 13.78 8.10
CA MET A 126 -27.08 13.80 9.56
C MET A 126 -27.14 15.23 10.09
N LYS A 127 -27.76 15.42 11.26
CA LYS A 127 -27.90 16.72 11.92
C LYS A 127 -26.94 16.81 13.10
N LEU A 128 -26.27 17.95 13.21
CA LEU A 128 -25.47 18.32 14.38
C LEU A 128 -26.30 19.21 15.31
N SER A 129 -26.56 18.75 16.53
CA SER A 129 -27.37 19.45 17.53
C SER A 129 -26.51 20.38 18.39
N THR A 130 -25.82 21.34 17.77
CA THR A 130 -24.82 22.16 18.48
C THR A 130 -25.03 23.66 18.26
N THR A 131 -24.52 24.47 19.18
CA THR A 131 -24.63 25.93 19.08
C THR A 131 -23.64 26.46 18.03
N PRO A 132 -23.89 27.63 17.39
CA PRO A 132 -22.99 28.17 16.38
C PRO A 132 -21.55 28.43 16.87
N ALA A 133 -21.35 28.66 18.17
CA ALA A 133 -20.04 28.91 18.76
C ALA A 133 -19.17 27.63 18.83
N ASP A 134 -19.81 26.47 19.02
CA ASP A 134 -19.14 25.18 19.17
C ASP A 134 -19.09 24.38 17.85
N CYS A 135 -19.91 24.79 16.87
CA CYS A 135 -20.14 24.08 15.63
C CYS A 135 -18.84 23.68 14.90
N LYS A 136 -17.84 24.55 14.83
CA LYS A 136 -16.58 24.23 14.13
C LYS A 136 -15.80 23.11 14.80
N ALA A 137 -15.71 23.12 16.14
CA ALA A 137 -15.04 22.06 16.89
C ALA A 137 -15.81 20.73 16.76
N ASP A 138 -17.13 20.80 16.84
CA ASP A 138 -18.00 19.63 16.72
C ASP A 138 -18.02 19.03 15.31
N VAL A 139 -17.91 19.85 14.25
CA VAL A 139 -17.80 19.38 12.85
C VAL A 139 -16.50 18.62 12.63
N VAL A 140 -15.38 19.17 13.08
CA VAL A 140 -14.07 18.52 12.95
C VAL A 140 -14.03 17.23 13.78
N ALA A 141 -14.54 17.25 15.02
CA ALA A 141 -14.65 16.05 15.85
C ALA A 141 -15.52 14.97 15.19
N THR A 142 -16.63 15.37 14.57
CA THR A 142 -17.54 14.46 13.86
C THR A 142 -16.89 13.82 12.64
N MET A 143 -16.25 14.62 11.78
CA MET A 143 -15.53 14.10 10.60
C MET A 143 -14.39 13.16 11.00
N THR A 144 -13.66 13.51 12.06
CA THR A 144 -12.57 12.68 12.61
C THR A 144 -13.08 11.32 13.09
N ALA A 145 -14.19 11.30 13.81
CA ALA A 145 -14.78 10.08 14.31
C ALA A 145 -15.29 9.18 13.18
N LEU A 146 -15.90 9.77 12.13
CA LEU A 146 -16.37 9.03 10.97
C LEU A 146 -15.21 8.36 10.20
N CYS A 147 -14.10 9.07 9.96
CA CYS A 147 -12.91 8.48 9.33
C CYS A 147 -12.27 7.36 10.17
N LYS A 148 -12.23 7.50 11.50
CA LYS A 148 -11.70 6.46 12.40
C LYS A 148 -12.55 5.19 12.35
N CYS A 149 -13.87 5.32 12.32
CA CYS A 149 -14.77 4.16 12.33
C CYS A 149 -14.82 3.39 11.02
N SER A 150 -14.51 4.05 9.90
CA SER A 150 -14.36 3.38 8.61
C SER A 150 -12.99 2.75 8.39
N LYS A 151 -12.07 2.84 9.38
CA LYS A 151 -10.66 2.39 9.27
C LYS A 151 -9.89 3.03 8.11
N SER A 152 -10.38 4.15 7.56
CA SER A 152 -9.68 4.88 6.51
C SER A 152 -8.58 5.75 7.11
N SER A 153 -7.44 5.85 6.40
CA SER A 153 -6.41 6.81 6.75
C SER A 153 -6.98 8.22 6.62
N MET A 154 -6.93 9.02 7.69
CA MET A 154 -7.33 10.44 7.65
C MET A 154 -6.40 11.19 6.67
N THR A 155 -6.76 11.23 5.39
CA THR A 155 -5.88 11.80 4.36
C THR A 155 -6.42 13.07 3.72
N THR A 156 -7.70 13.43 3.88
CA THR A 156 -8.20 14.67 3.26
C THR A 156 -9.42 15.24 3.98
N MET A 157 -9.28 16.44 4.55
CA MET A 157 -10.38 17.31 4.98
C MET A 157 -10.12 18.68 4.35
N LEU A 158 -10.98 19.13 3.43
CA LEU A 158 -10.90 20.45 2.81
C LEU A 158 -11.77 21.42 3.61
N TYR A 159 -11.30 22.62 3.93
CA TYR A 159 -12.09 23.68 4.58
C TYR A 159 -11.74 25.01 3.88
N ASP A 160 -12.74 25.80 3.50
CA ASP A 160 -12.54 26.97 2.65
C ASP A 160 -11.88 28.14 3.41
N GLU A 161 -10.57 28.32 3.20
CA GLU A 161 -10.02 29.62 2.82
C GLU A 161 -8.91 29.42 1.76
N HIS A 162 -9.21 29.91 0.55
CA HIS A 162 -8.39 29.96 -0.64
C HIS A 162 -6.89 30.32 -0.44
N ASP A 163 -6.10 29.81 -1.39
CA ASP A 163 -4.66 29.97 -1.63
C ASP A 163 -3.72 29.08 -0.80
N LYS A 164 -3.41 27.94 -1.43
CA LYS A 164 -2.33 26.98 -1.14
C LYS A 164 -2.64 25.91 -0.08
N TYR A 165 -3.15 24.78 -0.56
CA TYR A 165 -3.10 23.52 0.17
C TYR A 165 -2.10 22.60 -0.51
N VAL A 166 -1.03 22.33 0.22
CA VAL A 166 -0.01 21.37 -0.15
C VAL A 166 -0.05 20.32 0.96
N THR A 167 -0.56 19.12 0.64
CA THR A 167 -0.55 17.99 1.58
C THR A 167 0.89 17.53 1.81
N LEU A 168 1.14 16.77 2.89
CA LEU A 168 2.46 16.13 3.04
C LEU A 168 2.76 15.24 1.83
N GLU A 169 1.75 14.56 1.24
CA GLU A 169 1.92 13.83 -0.02
C GLU A 169 2.37 14.75 -1.16
N TYR A 170 1.79 15.93 -1.32
CA TYR A 170 2.22 16.87 -2.35
C TYR A 170 3.62 17.40 -2.08
N VAL A 171 3.95 17.77 -0.83
CA VAL A 171 5.32 18.21 -0.48
C VAL A 171 6.30 17.10 -0.84
N ASP A 172 5.95 15.88 -0.48
CA ASP A 172 6.76 14.72 -0.72
C ASP A 172 6.98 14.47 -2.22
N GLU A 173 5.91 14.48 -3.01
CA GLU A 173 5.99 14.36 -4.47
C GLU A 173 6.84 15.47 -5.08
N ALA A 174 6.55 16.73 -4.73
CA ALA A 174 7.22 17.90 -5.29
C ALA A 174 8.70 18.01 -4.88
N THR A 175 9.11 17.32 -3.80
CA THR A 175 10.51 17.31 -3.34
C THR A 175 11.19 15.96 -3.58
N ARG A 176 10.51 14.99 -4.19
CA ARG A 176 10.97 13.61 -4.34
C ARG A 176 12.36 13.52 -4.99
N GLU A 177 12.60 14.31 -6.01
CA GLU A 177 13.85 14.28 -6.80
C GLU A 177 15.00 15.10 -6.19
N LEU A 178 14.72 15.92 -5.16
CA LEU A 178 15.77 16.71 -4.52
C LEU A 178 16.71 15.80 -3.75
N SER A 179 18.03 16.04 -3.82
CA SER A 179 18.99 15.42 -2.91
C SER A 179 18.83 15.93 -1.48
N ASP A 180 19.42 15.25 -0.49
CA ASP A 180 19.35 15.70 0.91
C ASP A 180 19.99 17.09 1.12
N ASP A 181 21.02 17.43 0.34
CA ASP A 181 21.64 18.75 0.37
C ASP A 181 20.72 19.82 -0.24
N GLN A 182 20.07 19.52 -1.36
CA GLN A 182 19.07 20.41 -1.96
C GLN A 182 17.86 20.60 -1.03
N LEU A 183 17.44 19.55 -0.32
CA LEU A 183 16.36 19.61 0.67
C LEU A 183 16.75 20.48 1.87
N ARG A 184 18.02 20.38 2.33
CA ARG A 184 18.57 21.25 3.37
C ARG A 184 18.64 22.71 2.92
N SER A 185 19.03 22.97 1.68
CA SER A 185 19.00 24.32 1.10
C SER A 185 17.57 24.87 1.01
N LEU A 186 16.59 24.05 0.59
CA LEU A 186 15.18 24.42 0.58
C LEU A 186 14.66 24.71 1.99
N GLU A 187 15.01 23.86 2.97
CA GLU A 187 14.68 24.06 4.38
C GLU A 187 15.24 25.41 4.88
N PHE A 188 16.50 25.71 4.55
CA PHE A 188 17.15 26.97 4.91
C PHE A 188 16.43 28.18 4.29
N ILE A 189 16.14 28.15 2.98
CA ILE A 189 15.42 29.23 2.28
C ILE A 189 14.05 29.47 2.91
N ILE A 190 13.30 28.40 3.19
CA ILE A 190 11.99 28.51 3.83
C ILE A 190 12.12 29.12 5.23
N GLN A 191 13.13 28.73 6.02
CA GLN A 191 13.35 29.25 7.36
C GLN A 191 13.74 30.73 7.42
N GLN A 192 14.23 31.33 6.32
CA GLN A 192 14.46 32.77 6.25
C GLN A 192 13.15 33.58 6.30
N ALA A 193 12.02 32.99 5.93
CA ALA A 193 10.71 33.61 6.10
C ALA A 193 10.22 33.46 7.55
N SER A 194 9.70 34.54 8.13
CA SER A 194 8.99 34.47 9.41
C SER A 194 7.86 33.44 9.33
N SER A 195 7.72 32.58 10.33
CA SER A 195 6.67 31.56 10.39
C SER A 195 5.26 32.14 10.27
N LYS A 196 5.07 33.41 10.65
CA LYS A 196 3.81 34.15 10.50
C LYS A 196 3.47 34.51 9.04
N ASN A 197 4.48 34.52 8.16
CA ASN A 197 4.36 34.88 6.75
C ASN A 197 4.41 33.66 5.81
N MET A 198 4.66 32.46 6.35
CA MET A 198 4.65 31.22 5.58
C MET A 198 3.23 30.86 5.16
N THR A 199 3.04 30.49 3.90
CA THR A 199 1.74 30.08 3.36
C THR A 199 1.94 28.94 2.35
N GLY A 200 1.02 27.97 2.35
CA GLY A 200 1.05 26.88 1.38
C GLY A 200 2.21 25.92 1.49
N PHE A 201 2.92 25.70 0.37
CA PHE A 201 4.06 24.80 0.29
C PHE A 201 5.08 25.05 1.40
N SER A 202 5.47 26.30 1.65
CA SER A 202 6.49 26.61 2.66
C SER A 202 6.02 26.29 4.08
N LEU A 203 4.74 26.56 4.39
CA LEU A 203 4.15 26.22 5.68
C LEU A 203 3.99 24.70 5.85
N ALA A 204 3.52 24.01 4.81
CA ALA A 204 3.35 22.57 4.80
C ALA A 204 4.69 21.83 4.91
N PHE A 205 5.70 22.25 4.14
CA PHE A 205 7.06 21.76 4.26
C PHE A 205 7.60 22.02 5.66
N HIS A 206 7.48 23.23 6.18
CA HIS A 206 7.99 23.58 7.52
C HIS A 206 7.35 22.74 8.63
N ARG A 207 6.03 22.51 8.58
CA ARG A 207 5.30 21.70 9.56
C ARG A 207 5.52 20.20 9.40
N GLY A 208 5.66 19.73 8.16
CA GLY A 208 5.78 18.32 7.80
C GLY A 208 7.20 17.80 7.66
N LYS A 209 8.23 18.65 7.79
CA LYS A 209 9.64 18.28 7.49
C LYS A 209 10.16 17.05 8.24
N VAL A 210 9.74 16.82 9.48
CA VAL A 210 10.17 15.64 10.26
C VAL A 210 9.57 14.37 9.64
N GLN A 211 8.26 14.38 9.41
CA GLN A 211 7.54 13.28 8.76
C GLN A 211 8.02 13.07 7.31
N LEU A 212 8.38 14.14 6.61
CA LEU A 212 8.97 14.07 5.28
C LEU A 212 10.34 13.38 5.31
N LYS A 213 11.20 13.75 6.28
CA LYS A 213 12.50 13.08 6.49
C LYS A 213 12.31 11.61 6.85
N GLU A 214 11.36 11.27 7.72
CA GLU A 214 11.01 9.88 8.05
C GLU A 214 10.50 9.11 6.81
N ARG A 215 9.60 9.69 6.01
CA ARG A 215 9.10 9.07 4.76
C ARG A 215 10.19 8.89 3.71
N ARG A 216 11.12 9.85 3.59
CA ARG A 216 12.28 9.76 2.68
C ARG A 216 13.26 8.70 3.16
N PHE A 217 13.59 8.71 4.45
CA PHE A 217 14.42 7.67 5.06
C PHE A 217 13.79 6.28 4.90
N ALA A 218 12.48 6.15 5.11
CA ALA A 218 11.76 4.89 4.88
C ALA A 218 11.85 4.44 3.41
N ARG A 219 11.67 5.35 2.44
CA ARG A 219 11.83 5.01 1.01
C ARG A 219 13.25 4.65 0.63
N GLN A 220 14.24 5.39 1.11
CA GLN A 220 15.64 5.07 0.87
C GLN A 220 16.01 3.74 1.53
N SER A 221 15.52 3.50 2.74
CA SER A 221 15.69 2.22 3.43
C SER A 221 15.03 1.07 2.68
N VAL A 222 13.96 1.31 1.91
CA VAL A 222 13.31 0.35 1.01
C VAL A 222 14.16 0.11 -0.25
N GLU A 223 14.74 1.15 -0.83
CA GLU A 223 15.60 1.04 -2.01
C GLU A 223 16.92 0.30 -1.70
N ASP A 224 17.48 0.56 -0.52
CA ASP A 224 18.69 -0.10 0.01
C ASP A 224 18.38 -1.43 0.72
N ASN A 225 17.09 -1.82 0.80
CA ASN A 225 16.70 -3.04 1.49
C ASN A 225 17.04 -4.27 0.64
N ILE A 226 18.12 -4.95 1.00
CA ILE A 226 18.50 -6.22 0.36
C ILE A 226 17.42 -7.30 0.45
N HIS A 227 16.47 -7.16 1.37
CA HIS A 227 15.35 -8.08 1.55
C HIS A 227 14.10 -7.70 0.75
N LEU A 228 14.10 -6.56 0.06
CA LEU A 228 12.94 -6.11 -0.70
C LEU A 228 13.35 -5.74 -2.13
N ILE A 229 12.99 -6.60 -3.07
CA ILE A 229 13.27 -6.40 -4.49
C ILE A 229 12.04 -5.76 -5.13
N THR A 230 12.23 -4.56 -5.68
CA THR A 230 11.22 -3.74 -6.36
C THR A 230 11.67 -3.45 -7.79
N LYS A 231 10.80 -2.87 -8.62
CA LYS A 231 11.18 -2.43 -9.98
C LYS A 231 12.44 -1.57 -10.01
N LYS A 232 12.67 -0.73 -8.99
CA LYS A 232 13.80 0.21 -8.95
C LYS A 232 15.15 -0.47 -8.71
N ASN A 233 15.21 -1.47 -7.83
CA ASN A 233 16.46 -2.14 -7.45
C ASN A 233 16.60 -3.55 -8.03
N ALA A 234 15.62 -4.03 -8.81
CA ALA A 234 15.64 -5.35 -9.46
C ALA A 234 16.94 -5.65 -10.21
N ALA A 235 17.48 -4.66 -10.95
CA ALA A 235 18.70 -4.83 -11.73
C ALA A 235 19.95 -5.11 -10.87
N LEU A 236 19.93 -4.78 -9.57
CA LEU A 236 21.02 -5.05 -8.64
C LEU A 236 20.92 -6.44 -7.99
N HIS A 237 19.71 -7.02 -7.96
CA HIS A 237 19.40 -8.22 -7.18
C HIS A 237 19.00 -9.43 -8.03
N LEU A 238 18.66 -9.23 -9.31
CA LEU A 238 18.18 -10.29 -10.19
C LEU A 238 19.24 -10.63 -11.25
N GLN A 239 19.38 -11.92 -11.50
CA GLN A 239 20.11 -12.41 -12.67
C GLN A 239 19.19 -12.42 -13.89
N ALA A 240 19.77 -12.12 -15.06
CA ALA A 240 19.04 -12.19 -16.31
C ALA A 240 18.61 -13.63 -16.61
N MET A 241 17.39 -13.82 -17.14
CA MET A 241 16.89 -15.16 -17.46
C MET A 241 17.77 -15.93 -18.45
N SER A 242 18.52 -15.22 -19.30
CA SER A 242 19.49 -15.78 -20.25
C SER A 242 20.71 -16.43 -19.60
N GLU A 243 20.97 -16.18 -18.31
CA GLU A 243 22.07 -16.83 -17.57
C GLU A 243 21.68 -18.25 -17.11
N PHE A 244 20.39 -18.61 -17.19
CA PHE A 244 19.88 -19.93 -16.84
C PHE A 244 19.66 -20.81 -18.08
N ARG A 245 19.91 -22.11 -17.93
CA ARG A 245 19.66 -23.14 -18.94
C ARG A 245 18.17 -23.22 -19.25
N PRO A 246 17.72 -23.17 -20.52
CA PRO A 246 16.28 -23.16 -20.85
C PRO A 246 15.51 -24.38 -20.31
N GLU A 247 16.21 -25.48 -20.08
CA GLU A 247 15.69 -26.71 -19.48
C GLU A 247 15.25 -26.54 -18.02
N TRP A 248 15.59 -25.43 -17.34
CA TRP A 248 15.13 -25.15 -15.98
C TRP A 248 13.60 -25.25 -15.90
N SER A 249 12.89 -24.79 -16.93
CA SER A 249 11.42 -24.78 -16.97
C SER A 249 10.81 -26.18 -17.07
N ALA A 250 11.59 -27.16 -17.53
CA ALA A 250 11.18 -28.55 -17.69
C ALA A 250 11.50 -29.42 -16.46
N LEU A 251 12.08 -28.84 -15.39
CA LEU A 251 12.39 -29.58 -14.18
C LEU A 251 11.11 -30.20 -13.58
N PRO A 252 11.10 -31.52 -13.31
CA PRO A 252 9.93 -32.20 -12.81
C PRO A 252 9.58 -31.71 -11.41
N MET A 253 8.28 -31.54 -11.17
CA MET A 253 7.72 -31.05 -9.94
C MET A 253 6.75 -32.07 -9.35
N GLU A 254 6.97 -32.42 -8.09
CA GLU A 254 6.03 -33.21 -7.30
C GLU A 254 4.92 -32.30 -6.79
N VAL A 255 3.67 -32.65 -7.10
CA VAL A 255 2.48 -31.98 -6.57
C VAL A 255 1.66 -33.03 -5.84
N PHE A 256 1.52 -32.87 -4.54
CA PHE A 256 0.85 -33.85 -3.69
C PHE A 256 -0.68 -33.77 -3.86
N ASP A 257 -1.24 -32.56 -3.75
CA ASP A 257 -2.67 -32.36 -3.98
C ASP A 257 -2.96 -32.09 -5.47
N ARG A 258 -3.11 -33.17 -6.24
CA ARG A 258 -3.46 -33.09 -7.67
C ARG A 258 -4.88 -32.59 -7.93
N SER A 259 -5.73 -32.44 -6.91
CA SER A 259 -7.05 -31.84 -7.11
C SER A 259 -6.94 -30.37 -7.55
N LEU A 260 -5.84 -29.69 -7.17
CA LEU A 260 -5.54 -28.30 -7.51
C LEU A 260 -5.39 -28.07 -9.02
N VAL A 261 -4.93 -29.07 -9.76
CA VAL A 261 -4.74 -29.00 -11.22
C VAL A 261 -5.92 -29.59 -12.00
N GLY A 262 -7.06 -29.83 -11.34
CA GLY A 262 -8.27 -30.34 -11.98
C GLY A 262 -8.10 -31.76 -12.53
N GLY A 263 -7.30 -32.60 -11.85
CA GLY A 263 -7.11 -34.00 -12.24
C GLY A 263 -6.10 -34.23 -13.36
N HIS A 264 -5.19 -33.27 -13.62
CA HIS A 264 -4.09 -33.45 -14.56
C HIS A 264 -3.27 -34.71 -14.26
N GLN A 265 -3.19 -35.63 -15.23
CA GLN A 265 -2.52 -36.92 -15.11
C GLN A 265 -1.04 -36.87 -15.53
N GLY A 266 -0.63 -35.84 -16.29
CA GLY A 266 0.72 -35.71 -16.80
C GLY A 266 1.78 -35.33 -15.75
N PRO A 267 3.07 -35.39 -16.13
CA PRO A 267 4.13 -34.79 -15.33
C PRO A 267 3.95 -33.27 -15.28
N LEU A 268 4.09 -32.69 -14.10
CA LEU A 268 4.10 -31.25 -13.92
C LEU A 268 5.55 -30.78 -13.80
N THR A 269 5.82 -29.56 -14.25
CA THR A 269 7.14 -28.95 -14.17
C THR A 269 7.11 -27.68 -13.33
N ILE A 270 8.31 -27.18 -12.99
CA ILE A 270 8.42 -25.86 -12.37
C ILE A 270 7.89 -24.74 -13.28
N GLY A 271 7.99 -24.89 -14.61
CA GLY A 271 7.38 -23.97 -15.57
C GLY A 271 5.86 -23.91 -15.42
N ASP A 272 5.21 -25.07 -15.24
CA ASP A 272 3.76 -25.15 -15.00
C ASP A 272 3.34 -24.42 -13.73
N PHE A 273 4.15 -24.48 -12.66
CA PHE A 273 3.89 -23.73 -11.43
C PHE A 273 3.75 -22.23 -11.69
N PHE A 274 4.65 -21.66 -12.48
CA PHE A 274 4.61 -20.23 -12.80
C PHE A 274 3.58 -19.89 -13.88
N ALA A 275 3.15 -20.85 -14.71
CA ALA A 275 2.15 -20.63 -15.74
C ALA A 275 0.71 -20.73 -15.20
N ASP A 276 0.44 -21.64 -14.26
CA ASP A 276 -0.91 -21.93 -13.76
C ASP A 276 -1.21 -21.25 -12.42
N LYS A 277 -2.18 -20.32 -12.45
CA LYS A 277 -2.67 -19.63 -11.25
C LYS A 277 -3.12 -20.55 -10.14
N ARG A 278 -3.66 -21.72 -10.47
CA ARG A 278 -4.16 -22.67 -9.46
C ARG A 278 -3.04 -23.20 -8.59
N LEU A 279 -1.83 -23.35 -9.12
CA LEU A 279 -0.65 -23.81 -8.39
C LEU A 279 -0.13 -22.71 -7.45
N TYR A 280 0.31 -21.58 -8.00
CA TYR A 280 0.97 -20.53 -7.19
C TYR A 280 0.02 -19.77 -6.24
N SER A 281 -1.31 -19.87 -6.41
CA SER A 281 -2.28 -19.23 -5.51
C SER A 281 -2.73 -20.12 -4.35
N GLN A 282 -2.47 -21.43 -4.42
CA GLN A 282 -2.91 -22.41 -3.41
C GLN A 282 -1.74 -23.09 -2.70
N THR A 283 -0.58 -23.18 -3.35
CA THR A 283 0.61 -23.89 -2.85
C THR A 283 1.84 -23.00 -2.84
N SER A 284 2.79 -23.35 -1.99
CA SER A 284 4.14 -22.82 -2.01
C SER A 284 5.06 -23.73 -2.82
N LEU A 285 6.03 -23.15 -3.52
CA LEU A 285 7.07 -23.89 -4.23
C LEU A 285 8.28 -24.11 -3.31
N LEU A 286 8.66 -25.35 -3.07
CA LEU A 286 9.90 -25.74 -2.39
C LEU A 286 10.89 -26.28 -3.42
N ILE A 287 12.06 -25.64 -3.53
CA ILE A 287 13.16 -26.12 -4.38
C ILE A 287 14.31 -26.63 -3.51
N GLY A 288 14.53 -27.93 -3.57
CA GLY A 288 15.61 -28.64 -2.87
C GLY A 288 16.79 -28.96 -3.78
N GLY A 289 17.80 -29.60 -3.21
CA GLY A 289 18.96 -30.14 -3.94
C GLY A 289 20.27 -29.41 -3.67
N THR A 290 21.27 -29.66 -4.50
CA THR A 290 22.66 -29.28 -4.20
C THR A 290 22.87 -27.76 -4.11
N SER A 291 23.74 -27.34 -3.18
CA SER A 291 24.10 -25.93 -3.02
C SER A 291 24.82 -25.39 -4.27
N ARG A 292 24.70 -24.07 -4.52
CA ARG A 292 25.32 -23.34 -5.65
C ARG A 292 24.85 -23.73 -7.05
N TYR A 293 23.74 -24.47 -7.18
CA TYR A 293 23.21 -24.86 -8.49
C TYR A 293 22.28 -23.81 -9.13
N GLY A 294 22.16 -22.63 -8.52
CA GLY A 294 21.38 -21.50 -9.07
C GLY A 294 19.92 -21.42 -8.61
N LYS A 295 19.51 -22.25 -7.64
CA LYS A 295 18.13 -22.31 -7.11
C LYS A 295 17.59 -20.94 -6.69
N THR A 296 18.32 -20.27 -5.80
CA THR A 296 17.96 -18.95 -5.24
C THR A 296 17.81 -17.90 -6.32
N GLU A 297 18.79 -17.79 -7.20
CA GLU A 297 18.80 -16.76 -8.24
C GLU A 297 17.72 -17.00 -9.30
N LEU A 298 17.44 -18.25 -9.65
CA LEU A 298 16.33 -18.61 -10.53
C LEU A 298 14.99 -18.21 -9.88
N LEU A 299 14.77 -18.58 -8.61
CA LEU A 299 13.51 -18.24 -7.93
C LEU A 299 13.35 -16.74 -7.72
N LYS A 300 14.42 -15.99 -7.42
CA LYS A 300 14.35 -14.53 -7.36
C LYS A 300 13.82 -13.96 -8.67
N ALA A 301 14.39 -14.36 -9.80
CA ALA A 301 13.96 -13.90 -11.11
C ALA A 301 12.50 -14.31 -11.39
N GLN A 302 12.14 -15.59 -11.23
CA GLN A 302 10.81 -16.09 -11.55
C GLN A 302 9.70 -15.52 -10.65
N PHE A 303 9.93 -15.42 -9.34
CA PHE A 303 8.94 -14.81 -8.45
C PHE A 303 8.82 -13.30 -8.65
N PHE A 304 9.90 -12.61 -9.02
CA PHE A 304 9.80 -11.20 -9.41
C PHE A 304 8.98 -11.02 -10.69
N LEU A 305 9.22 -11.85 -11.72
CA LEU A 305 8.43 -11.86 -12.96
C LEU A 305 6.96 -12.23 -12.71
N LEU A 306 6.69 -13.15 -11.78
CA LEU A 306 5.34 -13.46 -11.33
C LEU A 306 4.68 -12.25 -10.66
N SER A 307 5.38 -11.57 -9.75
CA SER A 307 4.91 -10.35 -9.09
C SER A 307 4.60 -9.24 -10.11
N LEU A 308 5.46 -9.07 -11.11
CA LEU A 308 5.26 -8.14 -12.23
C LEU A 308 4.01 -8.47 -13.03
N ARG A 309 3.75 -9.75 -13.31
CA ARG A 309 2.52 -10.19 -13.99
C ARG A 309 1.26 -9.94 -13.17
N LEU A 310 1.34 -10.09 -11.84
CA LEU A 310 0.20 -9.98 -10.95
C LEU A 310 -0.11 -8.54 -10.53
N ARG A 311 0.91 -7.69 -10.37
CA ARG A 311 0.79 -6.30 -9.87
C ARG A 311 0.99 -5.24 -10.95
N GLY A 312 1.45 -5.61 -12.13
CA GLY A 312 1.74 -4.68 -13.21
C GLY A 312 2.86 -3.71 -12.83
N LYS A 313 2.57 -2.42 -12.73
CA LYS A 313 3.59 -1.36 -12.61
C LYS A 313 4.39 -1.36 -11.30
N ASP A 314 3.93 -2.07 -10.28
CA ASP A 314 4.55 -2.08 -8.94
C ASP A 314 4.86 -3.51 -8.44
N PRO A 315 5.80 -4.23 -9.09
CA PRO A 315 6.23 -5.54 -8.62
C PRO A 315 7.00 -5.43 -7.30
N VAL A 316 6.71 -6.36 -6.40
CA VAL A 316 7.40 -6.51 -5.12
C VAL A 316 7.70 -7.98 -4.86
N LEU A 317 8.95 -8.26 -4.51
CA LEU A 317 9.43 -9.54 -4.02
C LEU A 317 10.12 -9.33 -2.67
N GLY A 318 9.54 -9.90 -1.61
CA GLY A 318 10.24 -10.07 -0.34
C GLY A 318 11.24 -11.22 -0.44
N PHE A 319 12.50 -10.98 -0.09
CA PHE A 319 13.58 -11.96 -0.10
C PHE A 319 14.21 -12.05 1.30
N VAL A 320 13.91 -13.12 2.02
CA VAL A 320 14.34 -13.26 3.43
C VAL A 320 15.05 -14.58 3.64
N GLN A 321 16.12 -14.56 4.44
CA GLN A 321 16.91 -15.75 4.80
C GLN A 321 16.54 -16.29 6.17
N THR A 322 15.74 -15.56 6.94
CA THR A 322 15.22 -16.00 8.23
C THR A 322 13.78 -15.55 8.38
N VAL A 323 13.01 -16.28 9.18
CA VAL A 323 11.62 -15.93 9.48
C VAL A 323 11.51 -14.57 10.20
N ASP A 324 12.46 -14.24 11.07
CA ASP A 324 12.48 -12.94 11.76
C ASP A 324 12.59 -11.75 10.80
N LYS A 325 13.22 -11.95 9.63
CA LYS A 325 13.34 -10.91 8.59
C LYS A 325 12.05 -10.65 7.83
N LEU A 326 10.99 -11.46 8.00
CA LEU A 326 9.68 -11.17 7.43
C LEU A 326 9.14 -9.81 7.89
N LYS A 327 9.46 -9.38 9.12
CA LYS A 327 9.04 -8.08 9.66
C LYS A 327 9.56 -6.88 8.88
N VAL A 328 10.69 -7.06 8.20
CA VAL A 328 11.32 -6.01 7.39
C VAL A 328 10.56 -5.81 6.08
N VAL A 329 9.80 -6.81 5.63
CA VAL A 329 9.15 -6.81 4.32
C VAL A 329 7.63 -6.88 4.39
N GLN A 330 7.06 -7.28 5.53
CA GLN A 330 5.63 -7.61 5.67
C GLN A 330 4.69 -6.49 5.22
N ASP A 331 5.03 -5.22 5.49
CA ASP A 331 4.19 -4.08 5.15
C ASP A 331 4.12 -3.84 3.63
N HIS A 332 4.99 -4.50 2.86
CA HIS A 332 5.04 -4.47 1.40
C HIS A 332 4.47 -5.75 0.76
N LEU A 333 4.14 -6.77 1.56
CA LEU A 333 3.59 -8.05 1.10
C LEU A 333 2.06 -7.98 1.02
N SER A 334 1.55 -7.32 -0.01
CA SER A 334 0.13 -7.30 -0.38
C SER A 334 -0.21 -8.36 -1.44
N ARG A 335 -1.50 -8.56 -1.71
CA ARG A 335 -1.98 -9.53 -2.73
C ARG A 335 -1.27 -9.29 -4.07
N GLY A 336 -0.71 -10.36 -4.64
CA GLY A 336 0.08 -10.30 -5.88
C GLY A 336 1.57 -10.04 -5.69
N SER A 337 2.01 -9.55 -4.52
CA SER A 337 3.43 -9.55 -4.15
C SER A 337 3.91 -11.00 -4.01
N CYS A 338 5.20 -11.23 -4.15
CA CYS A 338 5.80 -12.55 -3.95
C CYS A 338 6.74 -12.56 -2.75
N LEU A 339 6.95 -13.73 -2.17
CA LEU A 339 7.85 -13.95 -1.05
C LEU A 339 8.78 -15.14 -1.35
N LEU A 340 10.08 -14.96 -1.17
CA LEU A 340 11.10 -16.01 -1.25
C LEU A 340 11.79 -16.14 0.10
N LEU A 341 11.70 -17.34 0.67
CA LEU A 341 12.35 -17.80 1.89
C LEU A 341 13.62 -18.58 1.46
N ASP A 342 14.77 -17.95 1.60
CA ASP A 342 16.01 -18.47 1.04
C ASP A 342 16.84 -19.26 2.06
N ASP A 343 17.26 -20.45 1.64
CA ASP A 343 18.08 -21.41 2.37
C ASP A 343 17.53 -21.71 3.76
N ILE A 344 16.19 -21.77 3.87
CA ILE A 344 15.53 -22.05 5.15
C ILE A 344 15.51 -23.55 5.40
N ASP A 345 16.23 -23.94 6.45
CA ASP A 345 16.18 -25.27 7.03
C ASP A 345 15.31 -25.24 8.29
N PRO A 346 14.17 -25.96 8.33
CA PRO A 346 13.31 -26.02 9.50
C PRO A 346 13.97 -26.53 10.78
N SER A 347 15.09 -27.27 10.65
CA SER A 347 15.89 -27.75 11.77
C SER A 347 16.87 -26.72 12.34
N ASP A 348 17.14 -25.63 11.60
CA ASP A 348 18.06 -24.58 12.02
C ASP A 348 17.40 -23.65 13.04
N ARG A 349 17.68 -23.89 14.32
CA ARG A 349 17.15 -23.12 15.45
C ARG A 349 17.61 -21.65 15.46
N GLU A 350 18.71 -21.30 14.82
CA GLU A 350 19.17 -19.91 14.75
C GLU A 350 18.27 -19.07 13.85
N GLN A 351 17.81 -19.67 12.75
CA GLN A 351 16.86 -19.07 11.81
C GLN A 351 15.43 -19.06 12.35
N LEU A 352 15.11 -19.99 13.26
CA LEU A 352 13.75 -20.42 13.56
C LEU A 352 13.49 -20.65 15.07
N ILE A 353 13.83 -19.67 15.92
CA ILE A 353 13.70 -19.78 17.39
C ILE A 353 12.30 -20.21 17.85
N HIS A 354 11.24 -19.81 17.14
CA HIS A 354 9.84 -20.11 17.50
C HIS A 354 9.15 -21.06 16.52
N SER A 355 9.90 -21.74 15.64
CA SER A 355 9.31 -22.63 14.64
C SER A 355 8.49 -23.75 15.27
N SER A 356 7.25 -23.86 14.79
CA SER A 356 6.34 -24.94 15.11
C SER A 356 5.63 -25.37 13.83
N HIS A 357 5.14 -26.59 13.79
CA HIS A 357 4.34 -27.08 12.67
C HIS A 357 3.13 -26.18 12.37
N GLY A 358 2.53 -25.53 13.39
CA GLY A 358 1.45 -24.57 13.20
C GLY A 358 1.87 -23.35 12.37
N ILE A 359 3.06 -22.80 12.64
CA ILE A 359 3.62 -21.69 11.87
C ILE A 359 3.85 -22.09 10.41
N TRP A 360 4.44 -23.26 10.16
CA TRP A 360 4.67 -23.73 8.81
C TRP A 360 3.37 -23.98 8.04
N LYS A 361 2.35 -24.54 8.69
CA LYS A 361 1.02 -24.69 8.06
C LYS A 361 0.44 -23.35 7.62
N SER A 362 0.54 -22.32 8.46
CA SER A 362 0.10 -20.95 8.13
C SER A 362 0.96 -20.32 7.04
N LEU A 363 2.29 -20.38 7.19
CA LEU A 363 3.27 -19.84 6.26
C LEU A 363 3.23 -20.51 4.88
N LEU A 364 2.70 -21.73 4.76
CA LEU A 364 2.51 -22.40 3.47
C LEU A 364 1.11 -22.20 2.87
N ALA A 365 0.15 -21.68 3.64
CA ALA A 365 -1.20 -21.42 3.15
C ALA A 365 -1.27 -20.09 2.38
N VAL A 366 -0.99 -20.12 1.07
CA VAL A 366 -0.98 -18.91 0.22
C VAL A 366 -2.35 -18.23 0.14
N ALA A 367 -3.43 -19.03 0.09
CA ALA A 367 -4.80 -18.52 -0.01
C ALA A 367 -5.31 -17.84 1.28
N SER A 368 -4.59 -17.98 2.40
CA SER A 368 -4.98 -17.44 3.70
C SER A 368 -3.93 -16.44 4.21
N PRO A 369 -4.34 -15.45 5.00
CA PRO A 369 -3.37 -14.66 5.76
C PRO A 369 -2.60 -15.58 6.71
N ALA A 370 -1.33 -15.28 6.92
CA ALA A 370 -0.45 -16.06 7.76
C ALA A 370 0.20 -15.18 8.82
N ASP A 371 0.00 -15.54 10.09
CA ASP A 371 0.72 -14.95 11.20
C ASP A 371 1.88 -15.85 11.60
N VAL A 372 3.07 -15.28 11.58
CA VAL A 372 4.33 -15.96 11.81
C VAL A 372 4.99 -15.38 13.04
N ARG A 373 5.11 -16.20 14.08
CA ARG A 373 5.70 -15.76 15.35
C ARG A 373 7.19 -15.48 15.19
N GLY A 374 7.62 -14.26 15.52
CA GLY A 374 9.03 -13.86 15.50
C GLY A 374 9.52 -13.35 16.85
N ARG A 375 10.81 -13.02 16.96
CA ARG A 375 11.38 -12.43 18.19
C ARG A 375 10.80 -11.02 18.43
N ASN A 376 10.13 -10.81 19.56
CA ASN A 376 9.52 -9.53 20.01
C ASN A 376 8.18 -9.12 19.39
N SER A 377 7.82 -9.65 18.22
CA SER A 377 6.54 -9.35 17.56
C SER A 377 6.23 -10.43 16.52
N ASP A 378 4.97 -10.54 16.14
CA ASP A 378 4.56 -11.43 15.06
C ASP A 378 4.70 -10.71 13.71
N ALA A 379 4.95 -11.47 12.65
CA ALA A 379 4.90 -11.00 11.28
C ALA A 379 3.64 -11.49 10.60
N SER A 380 2.89 -10.59 9.95
CA SER A 380 1.64 -10.94 9.25
C SER A 380 1.84 -10.85 7.75
N ILE A 381 1.53 -11.92 7.02
CA ILE A 381 1.59 -11.99 5.56
C ILE A 381 0.16 -12.01 5.03
N ALA A 382 -0.15 -11.12 4.08
CA ALA A 382 -1.46 -11.08 3.46
C ALA A 382 -1.78 -12.36 2.66
N SER A 383 -3.06 -12.61 2.42
CA SER A 383 -3.50 -13.67 1.51
C SER A 383 -3.16 -13.34 0.04
N GLY A 384 -2.94 -14.39 -0.76
CA GLY A 384 -2.64 -14.26 -2.17
C GLY A 384 -1.24 -13.71 -2.47
N VAL A 385 -0.28 -13.95 -1.55
CA VAL A 385 1.15 -13.71 -1.73
C VAL A 385 1.81 -15.03 -2.10
N PRO A 386 2.14 -15.33 -3.38
CA PRO A 386 2.84 -16.56 -3.76
C PRO A 386 4.18 -16.71 -3.04
N ARG A 387 4.53 -17.94 -2.66
CA ARG A 387 5.67 -18.22 -1.78
C ARG A 387 6.60 -19.25 -2.41
N GLY A 388 7.90 -18.92 -2.41
CA GLY A 388 8.99 -19.80 -2.77
C GLY A 388 9.86 -20.09 -1.56
N ILE A 389 10.41 -21.29 -1.48
CA ILE A 389 11.35 -21.72 -0.46
C ILE A 389 12.51 -22.41 -1.15
N THR A 390 13.75 -22.05 -0.82
CA THR A 390 14.93 -22.82 -1.23
C THR A 390 15.49 -23.56 -0.01
N THR A 391 16.02 -24.75 -0.24
CA THR A 391 16.69 -25.57 0.78
C THR A 391 17.78 -26.42 0.14
N ASN A 392 18.69 -26.97 0.96
CA ASN A 392 19.68 -27.94 0.50
C ASN A 392 19.23 -29.40 0.69
N LEU A 393 18.06 -29.64 1.31
CA LEU A 393 17.47 -30.97 1.42
C LEU A 393 17.02 -31.48 0.05
N GLU A 394 17.12 -32.79 -0.20
CA GLU A 394 16.90 -33.39 -1.53
C GLU A 394 15.48 -33.93 -1.74
N SER A 395 14.66 -33.94 -0.69
CA SER A 395 13.27 -34.40 -0.75
C SER A 395 12.33 -33.54 0.10
N ALA A 396 11.07 -33.46 -0.31
CA ALA A 396 10.03 -32.85 0.49
C ALA A 396 9.83 -33.57 1.82
N ASP A 397 9.90 -34.91 1.83
CA ASP A 397 9.66 -35.71 3.04
C ASP A 397 10.73 -35.49 4.11
N GLU A 398 11.99 -35.32 3.71
CA GLU A 398 13.07 -34.93 4.62
C GLU A 398 12.82 -33.53 5.22
N TRP A 399 12.45 -32.55 4.39
CA TRP A 399 12.15 -31.19 4.82
C TRP A 399 10.90 -31.11 5.72
N ILE A 400 9.89 -31.94 5.46
CA ILE A 400 8.68 -32.00 6.30
C ILE A 400 8.98 -32.70 7.63
N SER A 401 9.79 -33.76 7.61
CA SER A 401 10.16 -34.52 8.80
C SER A 401 11.00 -33.71 9.79
N SER A 402 11.74 -32.70 9.30
CA SER A 402 12.44 -31.76 10.19
C SER A 402 11.51 -30.78 10.91
N ILE A 403 10.27 -30.60 10.42
CA ILE A 403 9.25 -29.75 11.06
C ILE A 403 8.44 -30.53 12.10
N THR A 404 8.01 -31.74 11.76
CA THR A 404 7.09 -32.52 12.60
C THR A 404 7.20 -34.02 12.34
N VAL A 405 7.01 -34.78 13.42
CA VAL A 405 6.93 -36.26 13.39
C VAL A 405 5.48 -36.77 13.32
N LYS A 406 4.48 -35.88 13.42
CA LYS A 406 3.07 -36.26 13.43
C LYS A 406 2.54 -36.36 12.01
N GLU A 407 2.13 -37.56 11.58
CA GLU A 407 1.64 -37.84 10.21
C GLU A 407 0.54 -36.87 9.74
N VAL A 408 -0.42 -36.55 10.61
CA VAL A 408 -1.52 -35.61 10.29
C VAL A 408 -0.98 -34.22 9.93
N ASP A 409 0.08 -33.78 10.61
CA ASP A 409 0.70 -32.49 10.34
C ASP A 409 1.57 -32.55 9.08
N GLN A 410 2.29 -33.66 8.87
CA GLN A 410 3.07 -33.89 7.66
C GLN A 410 2.19 -33.86 6.42
N LEU A 411 1.04 -34.56 6.43
CA LEU A 411 0.08 -34.56 5.34
C LEU A 411 -0.46 -33.15 5.05
N ALA A 412 -0.80 -32.40 6.10
CA ALA A 412 -1.30 -31.03 5.97
C ALA A 412 -0.25 -30.03 5.47
N ILE A 413 1.04 -30.28 5.69
CA ILE A 413 2.14 -29.49 5.13
C ILE A 413 2.36 -29.90 3.67
N ARG A 414 2.45 -31.21 3.41
CA ARG A 414 2.68 -31.78 2.08
C ARG A 414 1.62 -31.34 1.06
N SER A 415 0.36 -31.27 1.45
CA SER A 415 -0.74 -30.81 0.58
C SER A 415 -0.65 -29.34 0.17
N ARG A 416 0.23 -28.55 0.81
CA ARG A 416 0.44 -27.12 0.49
C ARG A 416 1.74 -26.87 -0.28
N LEU A 417 2.46 -27.93 -0.65
CA LEU A 417 3.76 -27.84 -1.30
C LEU A 417 3.73 -28.39 -2.72
N CYS A 418 4.41 -27.68 -3.61
CA CYS A 418 4.97 -28.23 -4.81
C CYS A 418 6.48 -28.37 -4.61
N PHE A 419 7.07 -29.52 -4.93
CA PHE A 419 8.49 -29.78 -4.68
C PHE A 419 9.27 -30.03 -5.98
N VAL A 420 10.44 -29.41 -6.09
CA VAL A 420 11.39 -29.61 -7.20
C VAL A 420 12.76 -29.94 -6.62
N ASN A 421 13.39 -31.03 -7.07
CA ASN A 421 14.76 -31.36 -6.71
C ASN A 421 15.72 -30.99 -7.83
N VAL A 422 16.67 -30.09 -7.54
CA VAL A 422 17.69 -29.65 -8.48
C VAL A 422 18.97 -30.47 -8.28
N ARG A 423 19.22 -31.39 -9.22
CA ARG A 423 20.40 -32.27 -9.24
C ARG A 423 21.47 -31.88 -10.24
N GLU A 424 21.18 -30.87 -11.06
CA GLU A 424 22.09 -30.35 -12.06
C GLU A 424 22.16 -28.83 -11.95
N ARG A 425 23.27 -28.25 -12.41
CA ARG A 425 23.44 -26.80 -12.41
C ARG A 425 22.45 -26.16 -13.37
N LEU A 426 21.77 -25.12 -12.88
CA LEU A 426 20.81 -24.34 -13.66
C LEU A 426 21.46 -23.24 -14.50
N TRP A 427 22.74 -22.96 -14.29
CA TRP A 427 23.50 -21.96 -15.03
C TRP A 427 23.89 -22.46 -16.42
N VAL A 428 23.86 -21.55 -17.41
CA VAL A 428 24.41 -21.85 -18.75
C VAL A 428 25.92 -22.12 -18.68
N ARG A 429 26.63 -21.42 -17.79
CA ARG A 429 28.09 -21.54 -17.63
C ARG A 429 28.45 -22.46 -16.45
N ASP A 430 29.59 -23.14 -16.57
CA ASP A 430 30.09 -24.07 -15.55
C ASP A 430 30.60 -23.38 -14.27
N GLU A 431 30.89 -22.09 -14.32
CA GLU A 431 31.14 -21.30 -13.13
C GLU A 431 29.99 -20.32 -12.92
N PRO A 432 29.42 -20.22 -11.71
CA PRO A 432 28.50 -19.15 -11.40
C PRO A 432 29.23 -17.83 -11.67
N PRO A 433 28.60 -16.84 -12.33
CA PRO A 433 29.28 -15.61 -12.69
C PRO A 433 29.92 -15.00 -11.43
N ALA A 434 31.26 -15.00 -11.39
CA ALA A 434 32.05 -14.71 -10.20
C ALA A 434 31.68 -13.33 -9.64
N ASN A 435 30.90 -13.28 -8.55
CA ASN A 435 30.38 -12.06 -7.93
C ASN A 435 30.23 -10.91 -8.92
N SER A 436 29.56 -11.15 -10.05
CA SER A 436 29.17 -10.06 -10.91
C SER A 436 27.96 -9.38 -10.28
N VAL A 437 28.20 -8.77 -9.12
CA VAL A 437 27.92 -7.35 -9.03
C VAL A 437 28.76 -6.69 -10.14
N ARG A 438 28.38 -6.89 -11.41
CA ARG A 438 28.41 -5.77 -12.31
C ARG A 438 27.48 -4.82 -11.61
N ILE A 439 28.07 -3.94 -10.80
CA ILE A 439 27.52 -2.63 -10.55
C ILE A 439 27.24 -2.18 -11.98
N LEU A 440 26.00 -2.37 -12.43
CA LEU A 440 25.48 -1.60 -13.55
C LEU A 440 25.85 -0.19 -13.12
N GLN A 441 26.82 0.40 -13.83
CA GLN A 441 27.35 1.70 -13.46
C GLN A 441 26.17 2.60 -13.11
N PRO A 442 26.28 3.46 -12.09
CA PRO A 442 25.14 4.12 -11.42
C PRO A 442 24.39 5.17 -12.28
N VAL A 443 24.33 4.96 -13.59
CA VAL A 443 23.62 5.77 -14.57
C VAL A 443 22.84 4.82 -15.50
N MET A 444 21.95 3.99 -14.92
CA MET A 444 20.82 3.48 -15.69
C MET A 444 19.63 4.36 -15.35
N THR A 445 19.18 5.12 -16.34
CA THR A 445 17.96 5.92 -16.21
C THR A 445 16.76 4.99 -16.02
N SER A 446 15.62 5.48 -15.51
CA SER A 446 14.41 4.65 -15.36
C SER A 446 13.98 3.97 -16.67
N THR A 447 14.31 4.59 -17.81
CA THR A 447 14.13 4.08 -19.17
C THR A 447 14.99 2.84 -19.47
N ASP A 448 16.23 2.78 -18.99
CA ASP A 448 17.13 1.64 -19.23
C ASP A 448 16.75 0.44 -18.36
N ALA A 449 16.25 0.68 -17.15
CA ALA A 449 15.68 -0.36 -16.30
C ALA A 449 14.39 -0.93 -16.91
N GLU A 450 13.56 -0.11 -17.55
CA GLU A 450 12.40 -0.58 -18.30
C GLU A 450 12.78 -1.40 -19.53
N ALA A 451 13.76 -0.97 -20.32
CA ALA A 451 14.26 -1.73 -21.47
C ALA A 451 14.94 -3.04 -21.05
N ALA A 452 15.68 -3.06 -19.94
CA ALA A 452 16.28 -4.28 -19.39
C ALA A 452 15.20 -5.24 -18.85
N MET A 453 14.15 -4.70 -18.22
CA MET A 453 13.02 -5.49 -17.74
C MET A 453 12.18 -6.03 -18.90
N GLU A 454 11.97 -5.25 -19.97
CA GLU A 454 11.38 -5.73 -21.22
C GLU A 454 12.26 -6.79 -21.89
N ALA A 455 13.59 -6.62 -21.89
CA ALA A 455 14.51 -7.63 -22.41
C ALA A 455 14.53 -8.92 -21.57
N MET A 456 14.29 -8.84 -20.24
CA MET A 456 14.06 -10.00 -19.37
C MET A 456 12.70 -10.67 -19.61
N LEU A 457 11.72 -9.95 -20.18
CA LEU A 457 10.36 -10.45 -20.45
C LEU A 457 10.15 -10.95 -21.90
N MET A 458 10.92 -10.44 -22.86
CA MET A 458 10.74 -10.67 -24.31
C MET A 458 11.58 -11.85 -24.87
N ARG A 459 12.17 -12.68 -24.02
CA ARG A 459 12.91 -13.90 -24.40
C ARG A 459 12.60 -15.02 -23.43
#